data_AF-A0A9W6WG95-F1
#
_entry.id   AF-A0A9W6WG95-F1
#
_cell.length_a   1.000
_cell.length_b   1.000
_cell.length_c   1.000
_cell.angle_alpha   90.00
_cell.angle_beta   90.00
_cell.angle_gamma   90.00
#
_symmetry.space_group_name_H-M   'P 1'
#
loop_
_entity.id
_entity.type
_entity.pdbx_description
1 polymer ?
#
loop_
_entity_poly.entity_id
_entity_poly.type
_entity_poly.pdbx_seq_one_letter_code
_entity_poly.pdbx_strand_id
1 'polypeptide(L)'
;MELNLQTTLRQPIALQYSGKADTWPWVGSSVMKIGGVRYLEQACTNKRINHMAGILFRLCGHSAHASTARTPDATKFTFSFSNFPAQQQANALRSLQRSTSCFAMKLFFPTFVATALLALTGQVDALNVKMHGANYNSRKGPDWAPDSSKCKTASEVQKDMYALKGITDRVRIYSLLDCNQAELVLPAAKNAGLQVHLGIWTTKSHDYLLQEKAKLASLIDSGLYDNNVIGLHVGSETVYRKEITADTAISYMNEIRSYIRSRGKNTPVTISDVIDIYYDNPQLVDAVDYVSVNEFAYWEGVDVNEGTAKTLDRIRAIRVTAAKKNKRMVLSEVGWSSDGNNGKTGVSSLANQAKFFSDFFQVARSMNMEYYWYVAFDSQWRVTNGGDVVEANFGVFKEDDTTKSNFQQLTIGWKDPRTIRNTGTNRMLSEKNGGVYMSTKSNDWLVKEQQVWFFDSATKQWTYESSTGKLKHATHQGFCLDTDPAQNHKVQLYGCSPNNANQKWAIDDPANV
;
A
#
# COMPACT_ATOMS: atom_id res chain seq x y z
N MET A 1 -30.56 29.78 -7.48
CA MET A 1 -30.44 28.31 -7.64
C MET A 1 -29.22 27.90 -6.84
N GLU A 2 -29.40 27.46 -5.60
CA GLU A 2 -28.29 26.94 -4.78
C GLU A 2 -27.86 25.60 -5.37
N LEU A 3 -26.94 25.65 -6.35
CA LEU A 3 -26.16 24.48 -6.69
C LEU A 3 -25.26 24.19 -5.50
N ASN A 4 -25.49 23.04 -4.89
CA ASN A 4 -24.74 22.55 -3.74
C ASN A 4 -23.26 22.37 -4.17
N LEU A 5 -22.44 23.39 -3.93
CA LEU A 5 -20.98 23.43 -4.20
C LEU A 5 -20.22 22.24 -3.61
N GLN A 6 -20.85 21.52 -2.69
CA GLN A 6 -20.38 20.28 -2.12
C GLN A 6 -20.12 19.18 -3.16
N THR A 7 -20.85 19.08 -4.27
CA THR A 7 -20.73 17.92 -5.17
C THR A 7 -19.70 18.06 -6.30
N THR A 8 -19.21 19.27 -6.54
CA THR A 8 -18.45 19.60 -7.76
C THR A 8 -16.99 19.93 -7.53
N LEU A 9 -16.56 20.31 -6.32
CA LEU A 9 -15.15 20.56 -5.99
C LEU A 9 -14.45 19.37 -5.30
N ARG A 10 -15.18 18.32 -4.92
CA ARG A 10 -14.73 17.26 -4.01
C ARG A 10 -13.97 16.11 -4.65
N GLN A 11 -13.80 16.13 -5.96
CA GLN A 11 -12.90 15.21 -6.62
C GLN A 11 -11.50 15.78 -6.66
N PRO A 12 -10.51 14.97 -7.03
CA PRO A 12 -9.29 15.55 -7.52
C PRO A 12 -9.68 16.49 -8.70
N ILE A 13 -9.51 17.81 -8.52
CA ILE A 13 -10.00 18.83 -9.43
C ILE A 13 -9.39 18.55 -10.79
N ALA A 14 -10.17 18.17 -11.79
CA ALA A 14 -9.59 17.98 -13.10
C ALA A 14 -9.20 19.33 -13.69
N LEU A 15 -8.07 19.42 -14.38
CA LEU A 15 -7.76 20.55 -15.24
C LEU A 15 -7.18 20.02 -16.55
N GLN A 16 -7.85 20.29 -17.66
CA GLN A 16 -7.25 20.08 -18.97
C GLN A 16 -6.35 21.29 -19.28
N TYR A 17 -5.03 21.08 -19.32
CA TYR A 17 -4.08 22.14 -19.66
C TYR A 17 -4.18 22.43 -21.17
N SER A 18 -4.88 23.50 -21.57
CA SER A 18 -4.88 23.98 -22.95
C SER A 18 -3.75 25.01 -23.13
N GLY A 19 -2.51 24.54 -23.03
CA GLY A 19 -1.33 25.31 -23.44
C GLY A 19 -0.80 24.75 -24.77
N LYS A 20 -0.44 25.62 -25.72
CA LYS A 20 0.41 25.20 -26.84
C LYS A 20 1.70 24.61 -26.25
N ALA A 21 2.15 23.48 -26.78
CA ALA A 21 3.45 22.94 -26.46
C ALA A 21 4.51 23.93 -26.97
N ASP A 22 4.94 24.85 -26.09
CA ASP A 22 6.13 25.63 -26.35
C ASP A 22 7.33 24.71 -26.18
N THR A 23 7.99 24.46 -27.30
CA THR A 23 9.25 23.73 -27.40
C THR A 23 10.26 24.33 -26.41
N TRP A 24 10.68 23.54 -25.42
CA TRP A 24 11.81 23.89 -24.57
C TRP A 24 13.11 23.81 -25.40
N PRO A 25 13.93 24.87 -25.47
CA PRO A 25 15.28 24.73 -25.97
C PRO A 25 16.13 24.03 -24.92
N TRP A 26 16.85 23.00 -25.35
CA TRP A 26 18.01 22.47 -24.67
C TRP A 26 18.99 23.62 -24.36
N VAL A 27 19.19 23.94 -23.08
CA VAL A 27 20.31 24.79 -22.65
C VAL A 27 21.45 23.87 -22.26
N GLY A 28 22.49 23.91 -23.08
CA GLY A 28 23.72 23.17 -22.94
C GLY A 28 24.51 23.54 -21.68
N SER A 29 25.22 22.54 -21.21
CA SER A 29 26.31 22.60 -20.24
C SER A 29 27.29 23.73 -20.54
N SER A 30 27.41 24.66 -19.60
CA SER A 30 28.55 25.58 -19.54
C SER A 30 29.66 24.95 -18.72
N VAL A 31 30.79 24.79 -19.39
CA VAL A 31 32.08 24.35 -18.86
C VAL A 31 32.62 25.43 -17.90
N MET A 32 32.97 25.04 -16.67
CA MET A 32 33.97 25.75 -15.89
C MET A 32 34.99 24.72 -15.39
N LYS A 33 36.23 24.90 -15.83
CA LYS A 33 37.40 24.07 -15.50
C LYS A 33 38.28 24.84 -14.50
N ILE A 34 39.23 24.10 -13.92
CA ILE A 34 40.32 24.45 -12.98
C ILE A 34 39.90 24.16 -11.51
N GLY A 35 40.51 23.26 -10.76
CA GLY A 35 41.68 22.40 -10.95
C GLY A 35 41.95 21.66 -9.63
N GLY A 36 42.63 20.51 -9.67
CA GLY A 36 43.11 19.83 -8.45
C GLY A 36 43.08 18.31 -8.52
N VAL A 37 44.20 17.73 -8.95
CA VAL A 37 44.50 16.30 -8.87
C VAL A 37 44.72 15.90 -7.40
N ARG A 38 44.15 14.77 -6.97
CA ARG A 38 44.78 13.82 -6.03
C ARG A 38 44.12 12.43 -6.13
N TYR A 39 44.95 11.43 -6.40
CA TYR A 39 44.66 10.00 -6.32
C TYR A 39 44.35 9.58 -4.88
N LEU A 40 43.44 8.61 -4.71
CA LEU A 40 43.49 7.61 -3.65
C LEU A 40 42.75 6.34 -4.13
N GLU A 41 43.51 5.28 -4.37
CA GLU A 41 43.04 3.91 -4.48
C GLU A 41 42.47 3.46 -3.12
N GLN A 42 41.34 2.75 -3.11
CA GLN A 42 41.21 1.58 -2.26
C GLN A 42 40.17 0.59 -2.78
N ALA A 43 40.64 -0.65 -2.89
CA ALA A 43 39.98 -1.80 -3.46
C ALA A 43 38.97 -2.46 -2.51
N CYS A 44 37.93 -3.05 -3.08
CA CYS A 44 37.24 -4.21 -2.51
C CYS A 44 37.06 -5.27 -3.61
N THR A 45 38.02 -6.18 -3.70
CA THR A 45 38.02 -7.38 -4.56
C THR A 45 37.16 -8.49 -3.95
N ASN A 46 36.26 -9.09 -4.72
CA ASN A 46 35.60 -10.35 -4.35
C ASN A 46 36.19 -11.52 -5.17
N LYS A 47 37.02 -12.34 -4.50
CA LYS A 47 37.65 -13.56 -5.02
C LYS A 47 36.61 -14.67 -5.15
N ARG A 48 36.07 -14.91 -6.35
CA ARG A 48 35.51 -16.24 -6.73
C ARG A 48 35.29 -16.47 -8.24
N ILE A 49 35.97 -15.70 -9.11
CA ILE A 49 35.83 -15.83 -10.58
C ILE A 49 37.17 -16.11 -11.30
N ASN A 50 38.31 -16.18 -10.60
CA ASN A 50 39.63 -16.41 -11.22
C ASN A 50 40.20 -17.82 -11.05
N HIS A 51 39.36 -18.84 -11.00
CA HIS A 51 39.84 -20.24 -11.05
C HIS A 51 39.28 -21.09 -12.20
N MET A 52 38.42 -20.52 -13.04
CA MET A 52 37.94 -21.18 -14.28
C MET A 52 38.45 -20.53 -15.58
N ALA A 53 39.07 -19.34 -15.52
CA ALA A 53 39.65 -18.68 -16.68
C ALA A 53 41.13 -19.04 -16.95
N GLY A 54 41.79 -19.76 -16.04
CA GLY A 54 43.22 -20.12 -16.15
C GLY A 54 43.52 -21.47 -16.80
N ILE A 55 42.51 -22.33 -17.02
CA ILE A 55 42.69 -23.70 -17.53
C ILE A 55 42.38 -23.82 -19.03
N LEU A 56 41.76 -22.79 -19.63
CA LEU A 56 41.37 -22.77 -21.06
C LEU A 56 42.29 -21.93 -21.96
N PHE A 57 43.39 -21.36 -21.42
CA PHE A 57 44.32 -20.49 -22.17
C PHE A 57 45.69 -21.12 -22.49
N ARG A 58 45.82 -22.45 -22.39
CA ARG A 58 47.10 -23.16 -22.62
C ARG A 58 47.10 -24.22 -23.72
N LEU A 59 46.07 -24.28 -24.56
CA LEU A 59 46.05 -25.17 -25.72
C LEU A 59 45.51 -24.39 -26.92
N CYS A 60 46.27 -24.38 -28.01
CA CYS A 60 46.02 -23.69 -29.28
C CYS A 60 46.33 -22.17 -29.28
N GLY A 61 47.60 -21.84 -29.53
CA GLY A 61 47.98 -20.52 -29.99
C GLY A 61 47.42 -20.26 -31.39
N HIS A 62 46.88 -19.06 -31.60
CA HIS A 62 47.07 -18.15 -32.74
C HIS A 62 45.99 -17.05 -32.63
N SER A 63 46.40 -15.83 -32.96
CA SER A 63 45.73 -14.55 -32.83
C SER A 63 44.39 -14.43 -33.58
N ALA A 64 43.38 -13.84 -32.95
CA ALA A 64 42.21 -13.27 -33.63
C ALA A 64 41.86 -11.90 -33.01
N HIS A 65 41.80 -10.86 -33.85
CA HIS A 65 41.31 -9.53 -33.51
C HIS A 65 39.77 -9.53 -33.51
N ALA A 66 39.15 -8.85 -32.54
CA ALA A 66 37.72 -8.56 -32.54
C ALA A 66 37.50 -7.04 -32.55
N SER A 67 36.84 -6.53 -33.59
CA SER A 67 36.35 -5.14 -33.65
C SER A 67 34.88 -5.08 -33.24
N THR A 68 34.52 -4.14 -32.38
CA THR A 68 33.14 -3.88 -31.95
C THR A 68 32.50 -2.76 -32.76
N ALA A 69 31.34 -3.01 -33.36
CA ALA A 69 30.40 -1.97 -33.80
C ALA A 69 29.13 -2.05 -32.94
N ARG A 70 28.59 -0.89 -32.58
CA ARG A 70 27.56 -0.71 -31.55
C ARG A 70 26.24 -0.31 -32.22
N THR A 71 25.18 -1.10 -32.04
CA THR A 71 23.78 -0.68 -32.19
C THR A 71 22.90 -1.38 -31.15
N PRO A 72 21.78 -0.75 -30.73
CA PRO A 72 21.00 -1.16 -29.57
C PRO A 72 19.97 -2.23 -29.94
N ASP A 73 19.58 -3.00 -28.93
CA ASP A 73 18.57 -4.06 -28.88
C ASP A 73 19.03 -5.51 -29.21
N ALA A 74 18.99 -6.32 -28.14
CA ALA A 74 19.05 -7.78 -28.06
C ALA A 74 20.28 -8.53 -28.62
N THR A 75 21.15 -8.99 -27.71
CA THR A 75 22.22 -9.94 -28.00
C THR A 75 21.66 -11.37 -28.14
N LYS A 76 21.51 -11.85 -29.38
CA LYS A 76 21.34 -13.28 -29.69
C LYS A 76 22.64 -13.80 -30.28
N PHE A 77 23.19 -14.87 -29.68
CA PHE A 77 24.28 -15.64 -30.25
C PHE A 77 23.69 -16.79 -31.07
N THR A 78 23.92 -16.77 -32.38
CA THR A 78 23.57 -17.87 -33.29
C THR A 78 24.87 -18.39 -33.89
N PHE A 79 25.23 -19.63 -33.59
CA PHE A 79 26.35 -20.30 -34.23
C PHE A 79 25.82 -21.11 -35.43
N SER A 80 26.28 -20.75 -36.63
CA SER A 80 26.06 -21.52 -37.85
C SER A 80 27.30 -22.36 -38.11
N PHE A 81 27.14 -23.69 -38.17
CA PHE A 81 28.18 -24.60 -38.63
C PHE A 81 27.85 -25.02 -40.06
N SER A 82 28.56 -24.45 -41.03
CA SER A 82 28.54 -24.94 -42.40
C SER A 82 29.82 -25.76 -42.66
N ASN A 83 29.61 -26.95 -43.23
CA ASN A 83 30.59 -27.86 -43.84
C ASN A 83 31.51 -28.68 -42.91
N PHE A 84 31.02 -29.82 -42.42
CA PHE A 84 31.87 -31.01 -42.18
C PHE A 84 31.10 -32.33 -42.50
N PRO A 85 31.73 -33.34 -43.12
CA PRO A 85 31.03 -34.55 -43.57
C PRO A 85 30.59 -35.49 -42.41
N ALA A 86 29.43 -36.10 -42.57
CA ALA A 86 28.70 -36.92 -41.56
C ALA A 86 29.42 -38.20 -41.07
N GLN A 87 30.62 -38.53 -41.56
CA GLN A 87 31.34 -39.75 -41.20
C GLN A 87 32.26 -39.60 -39.96
N GLN A 88 32.56 -38.38 -39.51
CA GLN A 88 33.42 -38.13 -38.33
C GLN A 88 32.66 -37.91 -37.01
N GLN A 89 31.34 -37.72 -37.05
CA GLN A 89 30.53 -37.57 -35.83
C GLN A 89 30.20 -38.91 -35.14
N ALA A 90 30.28 -40.04 -35.87
CA ALA A 90 29.95 -41.37 -35.34
C ALA A 90 31.10 -42.05 -34.55
N ASN A 91 32.35 -41.59 -34.70
CA ASN A 91 33.51 -42.21 -34.04
C ASN A 91 33.88 -41.57 -32.69
N ALA A 92 33.41 -40.36 -32.39
CA ALA A 92 33.60 -39.72 -31.08
C ALA A 92 32.64 -40.27 -30.00
N LEU A 93 31.49 -40.84 -30.40
CA LEU A 93 30.51 -41.45 -29.51
C LEU A 93 30.82 -42.92 -29.14
N ARG A 94 31.78 -43.57 -29.82
CA ARG A 94 32.16 -44.98 -29.56
C ARG A 94 33.40 -45.16 -28.67
N SER A 95 34.15 -44.11 -28.36
CA SER A 95 35.33 -44.18 -27.47
C SER A 95 35.02 -43.93 -25.99
N LEU A 96 33.78 -43.57 -25.64
CA LEU A 96 33.33 -43.31 -24.26
C LEU A 96 32.64 -44.50 -23.58
N GLN A 97 32.67 -45.69 -24.19
CA GLN A 97 31.88 -46.85 -23.76
C GLN A 97 32.69 -48.12 -23.40
N ARG A 98 34.00 -48.01 -23.16
CA ARG A 98 34.84 -49.16 -22.74
C ARG A 98 35.88 -48.79 -21.67
N SER A 99 35.47 -48.78 -20.41
CA SER A 99 36.25 -49.34 -19.29
C SER A 99 35.41 -49.35 -18.02
N THR A 100 34.94 -50.53 -17.60
CA THR A 100 34.32 -50.75 -16.30
C THR A 100 35.17 -51.72 -15.48
N SER A 101 35.19 -51.48 -14.16
CA SER A 101 35.39 -52.44 -13.05
C SER A 101 36.73 -52.38 -12.28
N CYS A 102 36.74 -51.75 -11.11
CA CYS A 102 36.85 -52.45 -9.81
C CYS A 102 36.84 -51.52 -8.57
N PHE A 103 36.13 -51.99 -7.54
CA PHE A 103 36.11 -51.62 -6.13
C PHE A 103 35.44 -50.33 -5.63
N ALA A 104 34.61 -50.54 -4.61
CA ALA A 104 33.59 -49.68 -4.05
C ALA A 104 34.10 -48.80 -2.90
N MET A 105 33.55 -47.58 -2.77
CA MET A 105 32.79 -47.13 -1.59
C MET A 105 32.30 -45.67 -1.75
N LYS A 106 30.97 -45.48 -1.57
CA LYS A 106 30.22 -44.24 -1.21
C LYS A 106 30.24 -43.03 -2.15
N LEU A 107 29.05 -42.67 -2.66
CA LEU A 107 28.30 -41.47 -2.21
C LEU A 107 26.92 -41.42 -2.90
N PHE A 108 25.87 -41.35 -2.07
CA PHE A 108 24.49 -41.10 -2.48
C PHE A 108 24.40 -39.74 -3.20
N PHE A 109 23.95 -39.72 -4.44
CA PHE A 109 23.45 -38.51 -5.11
C PHE A 109 21.92 -38.61 -5.16
N PRO A 110 21.18 -37.79 -4.39
CA PRO A 110 19.76 -37.64 -4.63
C PRO A 110 19.54 -36.88 -5.93
N THR A 111 18.59 -37.41 -6.69
CA THR A 111 17.90 -36.87 -7.87
C THR A 111 17.74 -35.34 -7.84
N PHE A 112 18.52 -34.62 -8.65
CA PHE A 112 18.16 -33.27 -9.11
C PHE A 112 17.28 -33.40 -10.36
N VAL A 113 16.00 -33.69 -10.15
CA VAL A 113 14.94 -33.45 -11.15
C VAL A 113 13.89 -32.58 -10.48
N ALA A 114 14.19 -31.29 -10.35
CA ALA A 114 13.23 -30.28 -9.92
C ALA A 114 13.69 -28.87 -10.30
N THR A 115 13.87 -28.59 -11.59
CA THR A 115 13.99 -27.20 -12.08
C THR A 115 13.63 -27.11 -13.56
N ALA A 116 12.37 -27.38 -13.89
CA ALA A 116 11.77 -26.97 -15.18
C ALA A 116 10.22 -27.04 -15.18
N LEU A 117 9.57 -26.85 -14.03
CA LEU A 117 8.10 -26.71 -13.93
C LEU A 117 7.76 -25.58 -12.95
N LEU A 118 8.13 -24.35 -13.32
CA LEU A 118 7.73 -23.13 -12.63
C LEU A 118 7.77 -21.93 -13.59
N ALA A 119 7.26 -22.14 -14.81
CA ALA A 119 7.11 -21.10 -15.83
C ALA A 119 5.73 -21.16 -16.52
N LEU A 120 4.70 -21.60 -15.80
CA LEU A 120 3.29 -21.48 -16.18
C LEU A 120 2.42 -21.01 -15.01
N THR A 121 2.98 -20.22 -14.09
CA THR A 121 2.14 -19.35 -13.26
C THR A 121 1.71 -18.20 -14.16
N GLY A 122 0.40 -18.12 -14.44
CA GLY A 122 -0.17 -17.01 -15.21
C GLY A 122 0.42 -15.70 -14.74
N GLN A 123 0.74 -14.80 -15.68
CA GLN A 123 1.05 -13.41 -15.36
C GLN A 123 -0.11 -12.87 -14.53
N VAL A 124 0.08 -12.85 -13.21
CA VAL A 124 -0.71 -12.01 -12.34
C VAL A 124 -0.18 -10.63 -12.66
N ASP A 125 -0.93 -9.85 -13.44
CA ASP A 125 -0.67 -8.41 -13.53
C ASP A 125 -0.85 -7.87 -12.12
N ALA A 126 0.27 -7.82 -11.39
CA ALA A 126 0.31 -7.34 -10.03
C ALA A 126 -0.07 -5.86 -10.07
N LEU A 127 -0.84 -5.44 -9.07
CA LEU A 127 -1.14 -4.03 -8.84
C LEU A 127 0.15 -3.21 -8.95
N ASN A 128 0.14 -2.15 -9.76
CA ASN A 128 1.35 -1.37 -10.06
C ASN A 128 1.87 -0.54 -8.85
N VAL A 129 1.18 -0.63 -7.72
CA VAL A 129 1.51 0.00 -6.45
C VAL A 129 1.41 -0.98 -5.30
N LYS A 130 2.14 -0.72 -4.21
CA LYS A 130 2.03 -1.48 -2.96
C LYS A 130 1.33 -0.67 -1.89
N MET A 131 0.31 -1.25 -1.25
CA MET A 131 -0.34 -0.66 -0.07
C MET A 131 0.55 -0.79 1.16
N HIS A 132 0.35 0.10 2.15
CA HIS A 132 1.13 0.11 3.38
C HIS A 132 1.07 -1.23 4.13
N GLY A 133 -0.14 -1.80 4.26
CA GLY A 133 -0.42 -3.10 4.86
C GLY A 133 -1.80 -3.63 4.45
N ALA A 134 -2.03 -4.92 4.69
CA ALA A 134 -3.34 -5.56 4.52
C ALA A 134 -3.73 -6.33 5.78
N ASN A 135 -5.00 -6.27 6.15
CA ASN A 135 -5.55 -7.14 7.18
C ASN A 135 -5.71 -8.56 6.65
N TYR A 136 -5.38 -9.55 7.45
CA TYR A 136 -5.39 -10.97 7.09
C TYR A 136 -6.10 -11.79 8.17
N ASN A 137 -6.86 -12.79 7.73
CA ASN A 137 -7.52 -13.76 8.60
C ASN A 137 -7.34 -15.17 7.99
N SER A 138 -6.98 -16.15 8.82
CA SER A 138 -6.85 -17.55 8.38
C SER A 138 -8.16 -18.34 8.39
N ARG A 139 -9.30 -17.71 8.70
CA ARG A 139 -10.62 -18.32 8.57
C ARG A 139 -11.02 -18.48 7.11
N LYS A 140 -11.61 -19.62 6.79
CA LYS A 140 -12.22 -19.97 5.50
C LYS A 140 -13.59 -20.63 5.64
N GLY A 141 -14.08 -20.81 6.86
CA GLY A 141 -15.37 -21.46 7.14
C GLY A 141 -16.07 -20.87 8.36
N PRO A 142 -17.34 -21.24 8.58
CA PRO A 142 -18.20 -20.65 9.61
C PRO A 142 -17.83 -21.08 11.03
N ASP A 143 -18.39 -20.40 12.03
CA ASP A 143 -18.02 -20.57 13.45
C ASP A 143 -18.23 -22.00 13.97
N TRP A 144 -19.29 -22.66 13.52
CA TRP A 144 -19.66 -24.01 13.95
C TRP A 144 -18.89 -25.11 13.20
N ALA A 145 -18.11 -24.77 12.18
CA ALA A 145 -17.34 -25.74 11.43
C ALA A 145 -16.14 -26.26 12.25
N PRO A 146 -15.77 -27.54 12.12
CA PRO A 146 -14.55 -28.05 12.72
C PRO A 146 -13.32 -27.33 12.14
N ASP A 147 -12.22 -27.27 12.89
CA ASP A 147 -11.02 -26.52 12.50
C ASP A 147 -10.49 -26.93 11.11
N SER A 148 -10.63 -28.19 10.70
CA SER A 148 -10.21 -28.69 9.38
C SER A 148 -10.92 -28.01 8.20
N SER A 149 -12.11 -27.46 8.39
CA SER A 149 -12.85 -26.71 7.36
C SER A 149 -13.01 -25.23 7.71
N LYS A 150 -12.98 -24.85 8.99
CA LYS A 150 -13.02 -23.46 9.45
C LYS A 150 -11.71 -22.72 9.19
N CYS A 151 -10.57 -23.40 9.28
CA CYS A 151 -9.25 -22.79 9.29
C CYS A 151 -8.40 -23.18 8.09
N LYS A 152 -7.63 -22.23 7.56
CA LYS A 152 -6.59 -22.47 6.57
C LYS A 152 -5.47 -23.31 7.16
N THR A 153 -4.98 -24.27 6.38
CA THR A 153 -3.79 -25.09 6.65
C THR A 153 -2.52 -24.27 6.49
N ALA A 154 -1.39 -24.77 7.00
CA ALA A 154 -0.09 -24.11 6.85
C ALA A 154 0.29 -23.84 5.38
N SER A 155 -0.03 -24.74 4.46
CA SER A 155 0.24 -24.57 3.03
C SER A 155 -0.65 -23.50 2.39
N GLU A 156 -1.94 -23.43 2.77
CA GLU A 156 -2.84 -22.35 2.34
C GLU A 156 -2.34 -20.99 2.87
N VAL A 157 -1.99 -20.89 4.16
CA VAL A 157 -1.41 -19.66 4.73
C VAL A 157 -0.11 -19.26 4.02
N GLN A 158 0.76 -20.22 3.69
CA GLN A 158 1.99 -19.92 2.95
C GLN A 158 1.71 -19.39 1.54
N LYS A 159 0.71 -19.96 0.84
CA LYS A 159 0.26 -19.48 -0.48
C LYS A 159 -0.28 -18.05 -0.38
N ASP A 160 -1.10 -17.77 0.64
CA ASP A 160 -1.64 -16.43 0.89
C ASP A 160 -0.53 -15.39 1.09
N MET A 161 0.50 -15.72 1.88
CA MET A 161 1.61 -14.79 2.13
C MET A 161 2.41 -14.47 0.87
N TYR A 162 2.57 -15.42 -0.06
CA TYR A 162 3.18 -15.12 -1.36
C TYR A 162 2.30 -14.23 -2.24
N ALA A 163 0.98 -14.43 -2.24
CA ALA A 163 0.06 -13.54 -2.93
C ALA A 163 0.10 -12.12 -2.35
N LEU A 164 0.09 -12.00 -1.01
CA LEU A 164 0.15 -10.72 -0.31
C LEU A 164 1.43 -9.95 -0.56
N LYS A 165 2.57 -10.64 -0.73
CA LYS A 165 3.85 -10.01 -1.07
C LYS A 165 3.80 -9.24 -2.40
N GLY A 166 2.90 -9.63 -3.31
CA GLY A 166 2.65 -8.93 -4.57
C GLY A 166 2.05 -7.53 -4.38
N ILE A 167 1.31 -7.30 -3.28
CA ILE A 167 0.56 -6.05 -3.08
C ILE A 167 0.97 -5.26 -1.84
N THR A 168 1.71 -5.85 -0.90
CA THR A 168 2.16 -5.18 0.32
C THR A 168 3.42 -5.83 0.90
N ASP A 169 4.02 -5.16 1.89
CA ASP A 169 5.13 -5.69 2.68
C ASP A 169 4.72 -5.97 4.14
N ARG A 170 3.46 -5.69 4.52
CA ARG A 170 2.96 -5.81 5.90
C ARG A 170 1.60 -6.47 5.96
N VAL A 171 1.44 -7.36 6.93
CA VAL A 171 0.16 -8.01 7.23
C VAL A 171 -0.23 -7.74 8.68
N ARG A 172 -1.53 -7.55 8.95
CA ARG A 172 -2.09 -7.47 10.30
C ARG A 172 -3.02 -8.66 10.52
N ILE A 173 -2.84 -9.40 11.60
CA ILE A 173 -3.77 -10.45 12.04
C ILE A 173 -4.53 -9.99 13.29
N TYR A 174 -5.64 -10.65 13.61
CA TYR A 174 -6.58 -10.20 14.66
C TYR A 174 -6.40 -10.90 16.01
N SER A 175 -5.91 -12.14 16.00
CA SER A 175 -5.77 -13.03 17.16
C SER A 175 -4.54 -13.92 16.98
N LEU A 176 -3.94 -14.38 18.07
CA LEU A 176 -2.93 -15.43 18.02
C LEU A 176 -3.56 -16.83 18.06
N LEU A 177 -4.70 -16.96 18.74
CA LEU A 177 -5.38 -18.22 19.02
C LEU A 177 -6.31 -18.69 17.91
N ASP A 178 -7.14 -17.79 17.40
CA ASP A 178 -8.16 -18.14 16.40
C ASP A 178 -7.49 -18.77 15.18
N CYS A 179 -7.89 -19.98 14.82
CA CYS A 179 -7.24 -20.78 13.76
C CYS A 179 -5.71 -20.96 13.90
N ASN A 180 -5.16 -20.90 15.12
CA ASN A 180 -3.72 -20.94 15.37
C ASN A 180 -2.93 -19.93 14.51
N GLN A 181 -3.56 -18.79 14.20
CA GLN A 181 -3.12 -17.85 13.16
C GLN A 181 -1.65 -17.46 13.29
N ALA A 182 -1.21 -17.04 14.47
CA ALA A 182 0.15 -16.52 14.62
C ALA A 182 1.24 -17.58 14.40
N GLU A 183 1.01 -18.83 14.81
CA GLU A 183 2.00 -19.91 14.62
C GLU A 183 2.14 -20.30 13.14
N LEU A 184 1.08 -20.15 12.36
CA LEU A 184 1.11 -20.41 10.91
C LEU A 184 1.61 -19.19 10.11
N VAL A 185 1.17 -17.99 10.49
CA VAL A 185 1.44 -16.75 9.74
C VAL A 185 2.87 -16.27 9.93
N LEU A 186 3.44 -16.32 11.13
CA LEU A 186 4.80 -15.81 11.38
C LEU A 186 5.87 -16.46 10.50
N PRO A 187 6.00 -17.81 10.43
CA PRO A 187 6.96 -18.44 9.54
C PRO A 187 6.61 -18.21 8.06
N ALA A 188 5.32 -18.26 7.69
CA ALA A 188 4.88 -18.05 6.32
C ALA A 188 5.20 -16.64 5.80
N ALA A 189 4.95 -15.62 6.63
CA ALA A 189 5.26 -14.22 6.36
C ALA A 189 6.78 -14.02 6.24
N LYS A 190 7.56 -14.61 7.15
CA LYS A 190 9.03 -14.58 7.07
C LYS A 190 9.55 -15.16 5.76
N ASN A 191 9.03 -16.31 5.33
CA ASN A 191 9.40 -16.95 4.06
C ASN A 191 9.04 -16.09 2.84
N ALA A 192 7.93 -15.34 2.91
CA ALA A 192 7.52 -14.41 1.87
C ALA A 192 8.23 -13.03 1.94
N GLY A 193 9.00 -12.76 3.01
CA GLY A 193 9.62 -11.45 3.26
C GLY A 193 8.62 -10.37 3.65
N LEU A 194 7.60 -10.74 4.42
CA LEU A 194 6.57 -9.85 4.98
C LEU A 194 6.82 -9.57 6.47
N GLN A 195 6.38 -8.40 6.92
CA GLN A 195 6.31 -8.03 8.34
C GLN A 195 4.89 -8.20 8.89
N VAL A 196 4.75 -8.43 10.19
CA VAL A 196 3.49 -8.79 10.83
C VAL A 196 3.17 -7.85 12.00
N HIS A 197 1.95 -7.30 12.00
CA HIS A 197 1.26 -6.81 13.19
C HIS A 197 0.44 -7.94 13.81
N LEU A 198 0.72 -8.26 15.06
CA LEU A 198 -0.01 -9.28 15.81
C LEU A 198 -1.21 -8.65 16.50
N GLY A 199 -2.39 -9.23 16.29
CA GLY A 199 -3.57 -8.94 17.08
C GLY A 199 -3.61 -9.83 18.32
N ILE A 200 -3.90 -9.22 19.46
CA ILE A 200 -4.21 -9.89 20.72
C ILE A 200 -5.70 -9.68 20.94
N TRP A 201 -6.53 -10.66 20.63
CA TRP A 201 -7.98 -10.49 20.72
C TRP A 201 -8.41 -10.37 22.18
N THR A 202 -9.31 -9.42 22.47
CA THR A 202 -9.82 -9.20 23.82
C THR A 202 -11.33 -9.29 23.83
N THR A 203 -11.85 -9.79 24.94
CA THR A 203 -13.29 -9.92 25.19
C THR A 203 -13.63 -9.33 26.56
N LYS A 204 -14.91 -9.36 26.93
CA LYS A 204 -15.36 -9.06 28.30
C LYS A 204 -14.66 -9.92 29.37
N SER A 205 -14.26 -11.15 29.02
CA SER A 205 -13.56 -12.06 29.94
C SER A 205 -12.05 -11.86 29.86
N HIS A 206 -11.44 -11.55 31.01
CA HIS A 206 -9.98 -11.46 31.14
C HIS A 206 -9.29 -12.80 30.86
N ASP A 207 -9.97 -13.93 31.09
CA ASP A 207 -9.43 -15.27 30.81
C ASP A 207 -9.02 -15.42 29.34
N TYR A 208 -9.74 -14.78 28.42
CA TYR A 208 -9.39 -14.83 26.99
C TYR A 208 -8.06 -14.08 26.71
N LEU A 209 -7.83 -12.94 27.38
CA LEU A 209 -6.53 -12.25 27.30
C LEU A 209 -5.42 -13.14 27.85
N LEU A 210 -5.66 -13.85 28.95
CA LEU A 210 -4.66 -14.76 29.53
C LEU A 210 -4.29 -15.89 28.56
N GLN A 211 -5.25 -16.42 27.81
CA GLN A 211 -4.98 -17.42 26.76
C GLN A 211 -4.16 -16.83 25.61
N GLU A 212 -4.50 -15.63 25.12
CA GLU A 212 -3.73 -14.95 24.08
C GLU A 212 -2.30 -14.63 24.56
N LYS A 213 -2.15 -14.18 25.80
CA LYS A 213 -0.86 -13.94 26.44
C LYS A 213 -0.04 -15.22 26.60
N ALA A 214 -0.66 -16.34 26.95
CA ALA A 214 0.01 -17.64 26.99
C ALA A 214 0.48 -18.09 25.61
N LYS A 215 -0.32 -17.85 24.56
CA LYS A 215 0.12 -18.09 23.18
C LYS A 215 1.28 -17.19 22.78
N LEU A 216 1.22 -15.91 23.11
CA LEU A 216 2.31 -14.95 22.89
C LEU A 216 3.60 -15.41 23.59
N ALA A 217 3.49 -15.92 24.83
CA ALA A 217 4.61 -16.51 25.56
C ALA A 217 5.25 -17.67 24.76
N SER A 218 4.43 -18.62 24.31
CA SER A 218 4.89 -19.76 23.50
C SER A 218 5.59 -19.32 22.21
N LEU A 219 5.07 -18.30 21.51
CA LEU A 219 5.71 -17.76 20.30
C LEU A 219 7.07 -17.11 20.60
N ILE A 220 7.21 -16.43 21.75
CA ILE A 220 8.48 -15.86 22.20
C ILE A 220 9.47 -16.98 22.58
N ASP A 221 9.02 -17.98 23.34
CA ASP A 221 9.85 -19.07 23.86
C ASP A 221 10.37 -19.98 22.73
N SER A 222 9.53 -20.23 21.72
CA SER A 222 9.89 -21.01 20.53
C SER A 222 10.75 -20.24 19.53
N GLY A 223 10.93 -18.93 19.70
CA GLY A 223 11.69 -18.08 18.78
C GLY A 223 10.93 -17.70 17.49
N LEU A 224 9.63 -18.02 17.38
CA LEU A 224 8.78 -17.57 16.28
C LEU A 224 8.51 -16.06 16.33
N TYR A 225 8.52 -15.47 17.52
CA TYR A 225 8.50 -14.02 17.70
C TYR A 225 9.90 -13.44 17.42
N ASP A 226 10.11 -12.96 16.20
CA ASP A 226 11.37 -12.36 15.76
C ASP A 226 11.21 -10.93 15.20
N ASN A 227 12.20 -10.45 14.45
CA ASN A 227 12.25 -9.09 13.93
C ASN A 227 11.20 -8.82 12.83
N ASN A 228 10.50 -9.84 12.32
CA ASN A 228 9.38 -9.63 11.41
C ASN A 228 8.10 -9.19 12.14
N VAL A 229 8.03 -9.28 13.48
CA VAL A 229 6.93 -8.73 14.28
C VAL A 229 7.21 -7.26 14.60
N ILE A 230 6.39 -6.36 14.05
CA ILE A 230 6.65 -4.91 14.11
C ILE A 230 5.65 -4.13 14.99
N GLY A 231 4.60 -4.78 15.50
CA GLY A 231 3.60 -4.15 16.36
C GLY A 231 2.60 -5.15 16.96
N LEU A 232 2.02 -4.80 18.10
CA LEU A 232 0.91 -5.52 18.72
C LEU A 232 -0.32 -4.61 18.84
N HIS A 233 -1.48 -5.11 18.40
CA HIS A 233 -2.79 -4.48 18.57
C HIS A 233 -3.53 -5.26 19.66
N VAL A 234 -3.71 -4.67 20.84
CA VAL A 234 -4.43 -5.31 21.96
C VAL A 234 -5.88 -4.88 21.91
N GLY A 235 -6.74 -5.82 21.55
CA GLY A 235 -8.13 -5.56 21.20
C GLY A 235 -8.30 -5.09 19.75
N SER A 236 -9.50 -5.37 19.24
CA SER A 236 -10.03 -4.81 18.00
C SER A 236 -11.49 -4.53 18.28
N GLU A 237 -11.88 -3.26 18.38
CA GLU A 237 -13.26 -2.82 18.63
C GLU A 237 -13.91 -3.37 19.91
N THR A 238 -13.11 -3.78 20.90
CA THR A 238 -13.66 -4.38 22.12
C THR A 238 -14.42 -3.36 22.97
N VAL A 239 -14.02 -2.08 22.93
CA VAL A 239 -14.76 -1.01 23.59
C VAL A 239 -15.99 -0.63 22.78
N TYR A 240 -15.89 -0.52 21.45
CA TYR A 240 -17.03 -0.29 20.57
C TYR A 240 -18.13 -1.35 20.71
N ARG A 241 -17.74 -2.63 20.81
CA ARG A 241 -18.67 -3.74 21.10
C ARG A 241 -19.23 -3.75 22.51
N LYS A 242 -18.87 -2.77 23.35
CA LYS A 242 -19.33 -2.59 24.75
C LYS A 242 -19.01 -3.79 25.64
N GLU A 243 -17.96 -4.53 25.29
CA GLU A 243 -17.53 -5.68 26.08
C GLU A 243 -16.70 -5.25 27.30
N ILE A 244 -15.90 -4.19 27.14
CA ILE A 244 -15.05 -3.61 28.18
C ILE A 244 -15.07 -2.07 28.10
N THR A 245 -14.63 -1.40 29.17
CA THR A 245 -14.40 0.05 29.18
C THR A 245 -13.04 0.40 28.58
N ALA A 246 -12.82 1.67 28.24
CA ALA A 246 -11.51 2.16 27.79
C ALA A 246 -10.41 1.93 28.84
N ASP A 247 -10.71 2.09 30.14
CA ASP A 247 -9.74 1.84 31.20
C ASP A 247 -9.35 0.36 31.31
N THR A 248 -10.31 -0.55 31.12
CA THR A 248 -10.02 -1.98 31.04
C THR A 248 -9.19 -2.32 29.80
N ALA A 249 -9.46 -1.70 28.65
CA ALA A 249 -8.64 -1.86 27.45
C ALA A 249 -7.19 -1.40 27.67
N ILE A 250 -7.00 -0.26 28.36
CA ILE A 250 -5.68 0.24 28.77
C ILE A 250 -4.99 -0.74 29.71
N SER A 251 -5.71 -1.29 30.69
CA SER A 251 -5.18 -2.30 31.61
C SER A 251 -4.68 -3.54 30.87
N TYR A 252 -5.49 -4.10 29.97
CA TYR A 252 -5.13 -5.26 29.15
C TYR A 252 -3.91 -4.98 28.26
N MET A 253 -3.88 -3.81 27.61
CA MET A 253 -2.75 -3.39 26.80
C MET A 253 -1.46 -3.25 27.62
N ASN A 254 -1.54 -2.64 28.81
CA ASN A 254 -0.40 -2.51 29.71
C ASN A 254 0.09 -3.85 30.23
N GLU A 255 -0.80 -4.83 30.45
CA GLU A 255 -0.41 -6.19 30.83
C GLU A 255 0.43 -6.85 29.73
N ILE A 256 -0.01 -6.78 28.47
CA ILE A 256 0.74 -7.31 27.32
C ILE A 256 2.04 -6.56 27.11
N ARG A 257 2.01 -5.22 27.16
CA ARG A 257 3.21 -4.38 27.05
C ARG A 257 4.24 -4.74 28.11
N SER A 258 3.83 -4.79 29.38
CA SER A 258 4.73 -5.12 30.49
C SER A 258 5.29 -6.53 30.34
N TYR A 259 4.47 -7.48 29.88
CA TYR A 259 4.91 -8.84 29.61
C TYR A 259 5.99 -8.90 28.54
N ILE A 260 5.77 -8.33 27.35
CA ILE A 260 6.81 -8.40 26.29
C ILE A 260 8.09 -7.64 26.68
N ARG A 261 7.98 -6.56 27.46
CA ARG A 261 9.14 -5.82 27.98
C ARG A 261 9.91 -6.62 29.01
N SER A 262 9.26 -7.39 29.89
CA SER A 262 9.94 -8.30 30.82
C SER A 262 10.67 -9.44 30.10
N ARG A 263 10.25 -9.76 28.87
CA ARG A 263 10.95 -10.69 27.96
C ARG A 263 12.01 -10.01 27.07
N GLY A 264 12.37 -8.75 27.34
CA GLY A 264 13.39 -8.00 26.60
C GLY A 264 12.98 -7.55 25.19
N LYS A 265 11.68 -7.53 24.88
CA LYS A 265 11.16 -7.12 23.57
C LYS A 265 10.59 -5.70 23.64
N ASN A 266 11.03 -4.82 22.75
CA ASN A 266 10.63 -3.40 22.68
C ASN A 266 9.59 -3.08 21.60
N THR A 267 8.91 -4.09 21.05
CA THR A 267 7.89 -3.92 20.01
C THR A 267 6.75 -2.99 20.47
N PRO A 268 6.32 -2.03 19.65
CA PRO A 268 5.23 -1.11 19.99
C PRO A 268 3.88 -1.82 20.20
N VAL A 269 3.11 -1.34 21.17
CA VAL A 269 1.79 -1.86 21.56
C VAL A 269 0.75 -0.73 21.52
N THR A 270 -0.38 -1.01 20.86
CA THR A 270 -1.52 -0.10 20.71
C THR A 270 -2.83 -0.80 21.06
N ILE A 271 -3.93 -0.04 21.07
CA ILE A 271 -5.31 -0.51 21.13
C ILE A 271 -5.96 -0.16 19.79
N SER A 272 -6.59 -1.14 19.15
CA SER A 272 -7.29 -0.94 17.87
C SER A 272 -8.78 -0.81 18.16
N ASP A 273 -9.39 0.33 17.86
CA ASP A 273 -10.83 0.53 18.05
C ASP A 273 -11.37 1.53 17.02
N VAL A 274 -12.69 1.68 16.91
CA VAL A 274 -13.28 2.67 15.99
C VAL A 274 -12.88 4.08 16.41
N ILE A 275 -12.79 5.00 15.45
CA ILE A 275 -12.30 6.35 15.74
C ILE A 275 -13.15 7.10 16.78
N ASP A 276 -14.46 6.85 16.84
CA ASP A 276 -15.36 7.50 17.80
C ASP A 276 -15.03 7.11 19.25
N ILE A 277 -14.55 5.89 19.49
CA ILE A 277 -14.09 5.48 20.81
C ILE A 277 -12.88 6.30 21.27
N TYR A 278 -11.97 6.65 20.36
CA TYR A 278 -10.84 7.52 20.66
C TYR A 278 -11.26 8.97 20.92
N TYR A 279 -12.34 9.44 20.30
CA TYR A 279 -12.90 10.76 20.59
C TYR A 279 -13.58 10.81 21.95
N ASP A 280 -14.35 9.76 22.31
CA ASP A 280 -15.04 9.66 23.59
C ASP A 280 -14.08 9.38 24.76
N ASN A 281 -12.92 8.78 24.48
CA ASN A 281 -11.94 8.35 25.48
C ASN A 281 -10.53 8.86 25.14
N PRO A 282 -10.25 10.17 25.29
CA PRO A 282 -8.97 10.77 24.92
C PRO A 282 -7.77 10.19 25.68
N GLN A 283 -7.98 9.56 26.85
CA GLN A 283 -6.95 8.86 27.62
C GLN A 283 -6.35 7.67 26.85
N LEU A 284 -7.06 7.11 25.87
CA LEU A 284 -6.50 6.08 24.98
C LEU A 284 -5.29 6.58 24.22
N VAL A 285 -5.34 7.82 23.71
CA VAL A 285 -4.23 8.44 22.98
C VAL A 285 -2.99 8.53 23.87
N ASP A 286 -3.15 8.77 25.17
CA ASP A 286 -2.06 8.83 26.13
C ASP A 286 -1.45 7.45 26.44
N ALA A 287 -2.27 6.41 26.53
CA ALA A 287 -1.82 5.08 26.89
C ALA A 287 -1.04 4.34 25.80
N VAL A 288 -1.43 4.48 24.53
CA VAL A 288 -0.87 3.68 23.41
C VAL A 288 0.50 4.17 22.94
N ASP A 289 1.34 3.29 22.36
CA ASP A 289 2.64 3.71 21.80
C ASP A 289 2.47 4.51 20.49
N TYR A 290 1.38 4.25 19.78
CA TYR A 290 0.92 4.97 18.59
C TYR A 290 -0.59 4.83 18.49
N VAL A 291 -1.27 5.80 17.88
CA VAL A 291 -2.74 5.76 17.72
C VAL A 291 -3.10 4.78 16.61
N SER A 292 -4.05 3.89 16.85
CA SER A 292 -4.56 2.94 15.84
C SER A 292 -6.07 2.97 15.84
N VAL A 293 -6.67 3.44 14.75
CA VAL A 293 -8.13 3.55 14.64
C VAL A 293 -8.68 2.84 13.41
N ASN A 294 -9.85 2.25 13.57
CA ASN A 294 -10.67 1.74 12.47
C ASN A 294 -11.55 2.89 11.97
N GLU A 295 -11.55 3.14 10.66
CA GLU A 295 -12.36 4.18 10.05
C GLU A 295 -12.80 3.75 8.64
N PHE A 296 -14.11 3.73 8.45
CA PHE A 296 -14.74 3.29 7.22
C PHE A 296 -15.81 4.28 6.80
N ALA A 297 -15.45 5.17 5.87
CA ALA A 297 -16.44 6.02 5.21
C ALA A 297 -17.57 5.18 4.56
N TYR A 298 -17.27 3.94 4.12
CA TYR A 298 -18.25 2.99 3.60
C TYR A 298 -19.43 2.75 4.56
N TRP A 299 -19.17 2.55 5.86
CA TRP A 299 -20.20 2.30 6.86
C TRP A 299 -21.00 3.55 7.23
N GLU A 300 -20.55 4.72 6.81
CA GLU A 300 -21.24 6.00 7.00
C GLU A 300 -22.19 6.36 5.83
N GLY A 301 -22.42 5.44 4.89
CA GLY A 301 -23.41 5.65 3.83
C GLY A 301 -22.99 6.66 2.76
N VAL A 302 -21.71 7.03 2.72
CA VAL A 302 -21.25 8.09 1.79
C VAL A 302 -21.14 7.57 0.36
N ASP A 303 -21.32 8.47 -0.61
CA ASP A 303 -21.01 8.19 -2.00
C ASP A 303 -19.52 7.91 -2.19
N VAL A 304 -19.14 7.03 -3.12
CA VAL A 304 -17.73 6.67 -3.34
C VAL A 304 -16.86 7.86 -3.72
N ASN A 305 -17.43 8.88 -4.36
CA ASN A 305 -16.72 10.11 -4.69
C ASN A 305 -16.30 10.89 -3.44
N GLU A 306 -16.97 10.65 -2.32
CA GLU A 306 -16.81 11.35 -1.04
C GLU A 306 -16.02 10.53 -0.02
N GLY A 307 -15.83 9.24 -0.26
CA GLY A 307 -15.25 8.31 0.71
C GLY A 307 -13.89 8.74 1.25
N THR A 308 -12.98 9.16 0.36
CA THR A 308 -11.62 9.55 0.78
C THR A 308 -11.62 10.87 1.55
N ALA A 309 -12.36 11.88 1.09
CA ALA A 309 -12.50 13.16 1.76
C ALA A 309 -13.14 12.99 3.15
N LYS A 310 -14.19 12.18 3.23
CA LYS A 310 -14.83 11.80 4.48
C LYS A 310 -13.85 11.15 5.46
N THR A 311 -13.05 10.18 4.99
CA THR A 311 -12.02 9.52 5.80
C THR A 311 -11.02 10.54 6.35
N LEU A 312 -10.52 11.47 5.50
CA LEU A 312 -9.60 12.53 5.92
C LEU A 312 -10.22 13.47 6.97
N ASP A 313 -11.46 13.87 6.78
CA ASP A 313 -12.17 14.72 7.73
C ASP A 313 -12.33 14.03 9.08
N ARG A 314 -12.70 12.74 9.08
CA ARG A 314 -12.89 11.93 10.28
C ARG A 314 -11.60 11.80 11.07
N ILE A 315 -10.46 11.62 10.43
CA ILE A 315 -9.16 11.42 11.12
C ILE A 315 -8.45 12.71 11.51
N ARG A 316 -8.91 13.87 11.02
CA ARG A 316 -8.18 15.14 11.16
C ARG A 316 -7.85 15.47 12.62
N ALA A 317 -8.86 15.47 13.49
CA ALA A 317 -8.68 15.88 14.88
C ALA A 317 -7.79 14.88 15.65
N ILE A 318 -7.98 13.58 15.44
CA ILE A 318 -7.15 12.57 16.13
C ILE A 318 -5.69 12.61 15.67
N ARG A 319 -5.40 12.90 14.40
CA ARG A 319 -4.03 13.10 13.89
C ARG A 319 -3.33 14.26 14.57
N VAL A 320 -4.03 15.37 14.78
CA VAL A 320 -3.49 16.52 15.52
C VAL A 320 -3.17 16.13 16.96
N THR A 321 -4.09 15.44 17.63
CA THR A 321 -3.90 14.99 19.01
C THR A 321 -2.70 14.04 19.13
N ALA A 322 -2.56 13.10 18.19
CA ALA A 322 -1.41 12.19 18.12
C ALA A 322 -0.10 12.96 17.91
N ALA A 323 -0.05 13.87 16.92
CA ALA A 323 1.14 14.67 16.62
C ALA A 323 1.57 15.55 17.81
N LYS A 324 0.63 16.18 18.51
CA LYS A 324 0.90 16.97 19.74
C LYS A 324 1.54 16.14 20.86
N LYS A 325 1.31 14.82 20.87
CA LYS A 325 1.89 13.87 21.81
C LYS A 325 3.10 13.11 21.24
N ASN A 326 3.61 13.56 20.08
CA ASN A 326 4.71 12.92 19.34
C ASN A 326 4.44 11.43 19.02
N LYS A 327 3.18 11.11 18.70
CA LYS A 327 2.74 9.76 18.32
C LYS A 327 2.34 9.73 16.86
N ARG A 328 2.77 8.68 16.16
CA ARG A 328 2.22 8.35 14.83
C ARG A 328 0.78 7.84 14.96
N MET A 329 0.05 7.91 13.85
CA MET A 329 -1.31 7.39 13.73
C MET A 329 -1.38 6.40 12.57
N VAL A 330 -2.04 5.27 12.80
CA VAL A 330 -2.31 4.21 11.83
C VAL A 330 -3.82 4.06 11.67
N LEU A 331 -4.26 3.92 10.43
CA LEU A 331 -5.58 3.37 10.13
C LEU A 331 -5.50 1.86 10.14
N SER A 332 -5.89 1.21 11.24
CA SER A 332 -5.83 -0.25 11.35
C SER A 332 -6.78 -0.95 10.41
N GLU A 333 -7.87 -0.29 10.03
CA GLU A 333 -8.86 -0.82 9.09
C GLU A 333 -9.47 0.33 8.30
N VAL A 334 -9.41 0.20 6.97
CA VAL A 334 -10.05 1.06 5.99
C VAL A 334 -10.32 0.23 4.74
N GLY A 335 -11.48 0.40 4.10
CA GLY A 335 -11.84 -0.40 2.94
C GLY A 335 -13.20 -0.04 2.35
N TRP A 336 -13.53 -0.70 1.25
CA TRP A 336 -14.80 -0.56 0.53
C TRP A 336 -15.24 -1.91 -0.01
N SER A 337 -16.51 -2.28 0.18
CA SER A 337 -17.03 -3.56 -0.33
C SER A 337 -17.29 -3.51 -1.84
N SER A 338 -16.97 -4.59 -2.55
CA SER A 338 -17.20 -4.68 -4.00
C SER A 338 -18.55 -5.26 -4.41
N ASP A 339 -19.30 -5.84 -3.47
CA ASP A 339 -20.56 -6.53 -3.76
C ASP A 339 -21.46 -6.59 -2.53
N GLY A 340 -22.72 -7.02 -2.73
CA GLY A 340 -23.77 -6.97 -1.72
C GLY A 340 -24.51 -5.64 -1.73
N ASN A 341 -25.56 -5.55 -0.91
CA ASN A 341 -26.36 -4.33 -0.79
C ASN A 341 -26.78 -4.14 0.67
N ASN A 342 -26.51 -2.96 1.22
CA ASN A 342 -27.04 -2.51 2.50
C ASN A 342 -27.37 -1.01 2.37
N GLY A 343 -28.64 -0.66 2.55
CA GLY A 343 -29.14 0.71 2.35
C GLY A 343 -28.61 1.77 3.34
N LYS A 344 -27.79 1.36 4.32
CA LYS A 344 -27.10 2.25 5.26
C LYS A 344 -25.62 2.46 4.92
N THR A 345 -25.13 1.81 3.87
CA THR A 345 -23.72 1.81 3.47
C THR A 345 -23.50 2.53 2.15
N GLY A 346 -22.25 2.86 1.84
CA GLY A 346 -21.87 3.27 0.49
C GLY A 346 -22.20 2.18 -0.52
N VAL A 347 -22.42 2.57 -1.78
CA VAL A 347 -22.78 1.60 -2.83
C VAL A 347 -21.63 0.63 -3.08
N SER A 348 -21.89 -0.65 -2.87
CA SER A 348 -20.97 -1.75 -3.19
C SER A 348 -20.94 -2.00 -4.70
N SER A 349 -19.75 -1.93 -5.29
CA SER A 349 -19.49 -2.40 -6.66
C SER A 349 -17.99 -2.56 -6.89
N LEU A 350 -17.61 -3.42 -7.83
CA LEU A 350 -16.22 -3.55 -8.28
C LEU A 350 -15.60 -2.19 -8.68
N ALA A 351 -16.36 -1.36 -9.39
CA ALA A 351 -15.95 -0.02 -9.79
C ALA A 351 -15.75 0.90 -8.59
N ASN A 352 -16.65 0.87 -7.62
CA ASN A 352 -16.56 1.72 -6.43
C ASN A 352 -15.41 1.31 -5.51
N GLN A 353 -15.18 0.01 -5.33
CA GLN A 353 -14.03 -0.48 -4.55
C GLN A 353 -12.70 -0.03 -5.18
N ALA A 354 -12.54 -0.18 -6.50
CA ALA A 354 -11.34 0.26 -7.20
C ALA A 354 -11.16 1.79 -7.16
N LYS A 355 -12.25 2.54 -7.30
CA LYS A 355 -12.23 4.00 -7.19
C LYS A 355 -11.81 4.47 -5.80
N PHE A 356 -12.45 3.96 -4.74
CA PHE A 356 -12.10 4.33 -3.37
C PHE A 356 -10.65 3.98 -3.06
N PHE A 357 -10.19 2.77 -3.43
CA PHE A 357 -8.80 2.38 -3.24
C PHE A 357 -7.83 3.32 -3.97
N SER A 358 -8.11 3.64 -5.25
CA SER A 358 -7.27 4.53 -6.06
C SER A 358 -7.17 5.94 -5.49
N ASP A 359 -8.29 6.52 -5.06
CA ASP A 359 -8.30 7.88 -4.49
C ASP A 359 -7.65 7.90 -3.10
N PHE A 360 -7.98 6.93 -2.24
CA PHE A 360 -7.42 6.82 -0.91
C PHE A 360 -5.90 6.56 -0.94
N PHE A 361 -5.42 5.68 -1.83
CA PHE A 361 -4.00 5.38 -1.97
C PHE A 361 -3.17 6.63 -2.27
N GLN A 362 -3.69 7.52 -3.14
CA GLN A 362 -2.97 8.72 -3.55
C GLN A 362 -2.86 9.73 -2.42
N VAL A 363 -3.95 9.91 -1.68
CA VAL A 363 -3.98 10.71 -0.46
C VAL A 363 -3.03 10.13 0.58
N ALA A 364 -3.16 8.83 0.89
CA ALA A 364 -2.35 8.17 1.90
C ALA A 364 -0.86 8.28 1.58
N ARG A 365 -0.46 8.09 0.31
CA ARG A 365 0.92 8.29 -0.15
C ARG A 365 1.39 9.72 0.09
N SER A 366 0.62 10.72 -0.35
CA SER A 366 1.02 12.13 -0.28
C SER A 366 1.21 12.64 1.15
N MET A 367 0.43 12.11 2.09
CA MET A 367 0.44 12.47 3.50
C MET A 367 1.27 11.50 4.35
N ASN A 368 1.95 10.53 3.73
CA ASN A 368 2.68 9.46 4.39
C ASN A 368 1.86 8.76 5.49
N MET A 369 0.59 8.45 5.18
CA MET A 369 -0.34 7.80 6.10
C MET A 369 -0.08 6.30 6.14
N GLU A 370 0.02 5.77 7.36
CA GLU A 370 0.09 4.34 7.61
C GLU A 370 -1.34 3.76 7.69
N TYR A 371 -1.61 2.70 6.94
CA TYR A 371 -2.92 2.07 6.94
C TYR A 371 -2.86 0.58 6.63
N TYR A 372 -3.90 -0.15 7.01
CA TYR A 372 -4.12 -1.53 6.63
C TYR A 372 -5.45 -1.67 5.90
N TRP A 373 -5.40 -2.13 4.65
CA TRP A 373 -6.61 -2.38 3.88
C TRP A 373 -7.42 -3.50 4.52
N TYR A 374 -8.69 -3.24 4.78
CA TYR A 374 -9.67 -4.24 5.18
C TYR A 374 -10.39 -4.73 3.93
N VAL A 375 -10.18 -5.96 3.47
CA VAL A 375 -9.29 -7.02 4.00
C VAL A 375 -8.56 -7.69 2.83
N ALA A 376 -7.59 -8.55 3.10
CA ALA A 376 -6.83 -9.23 2.04
C ALA A 376 -7.72 -10.09 1.12
N PHE A 377 -8.51 -10.99 1.70
CA PHE A 377 -9.31 -11.98 0.97
C PHE A 377 -10.80 -11.78 1.27
N ASP A 378 -11.64 -11.92 0.25
CA ASP A 378 -13.09 -12.09 0.44
C ASP A 378 -13.34 -13.29 1.38
N SER A 379 -14.47 -13.30 2.06
CA SER A 379 -14.73 -14.24 3.17
C SER A 379 -16.21 -14.53 3.34
N GLN A 380 -16.72 -15.54 2.63
CA GLN A 380 -18.12 -15.91 2.59
C GLN A 380 -18.65 -16.39 3.94
N TRP A 381 -17.77 -16.95 4.78
CA TRP A 381 -18.13 -17.40 6.13
C TRP A 381 -18.74 -16.29 6.99
N ARG A 382 -18.42 -15.01 6.72
CA ARG A 382 -19.01 -13.86 7.43
C ARG A 382 -20.50 -13.75 7.19
N VAL A 383 -20.95 -14.03 5.97
CA VAL A 383 -22.36 -14.07 5.59
C VAL A 383 -23.01 -15.34 6.12
N THR A 384 -22.31 -16.48 6.04
CA THR A 384 -22.79 -17.74 6.60
C THR A 384 -23.02 -17.62 8.11
N ASN A 385 -22.20 -16.84 8.82
CA ASN A 385 -22.39 -16.50 10.24
C ASN A 385 -23.50 -15.48 10.51
N GLY A 386 -24.29 -15.09 9.51
CA GLY A 386 -25.41 -14.15 9.65
C GLY A 386 -25.05 -12.68 9.42
N GLY A 387 -23.84 -12.38 8.92
CA GLY A 387 -23.45 -11.04 8.51
C GLY A 387 -24.10 -10.62 7.18
N ASP A 388 -24.09 -9.32 6.92
CA ASP A 388 -24.57 -8.77 5.64
C ASP A 388 -23.68 -9.22 4.48
N VAL A 389 -24.24 -9.35 3.28
CA VAL A 389 -23.50 -9.75 2.06
C VAL A 389 -22.26 -8.89 1.81
N VAL A 390 -22.33 -7.61 2.18
CA VAL A 390 -21.22 -6.66 2.01
C VAL A 390 -19.97 -7.06 2.80
N GLU A 391 -20.12 -7.72 3.95
CA GLU A 391 -19.00 -8.16 4.81
C GLU A 391 -18.10 -9.19 4.14
N ALA A 392 -18.63 -9.99 3.20
CA ALA A 392 -17.86 -10.99 2.49
C ALA A 392 -16.98 -10.41 1.37
N ASN A 393 -17.16 -9.14 1.00
CA ASN A 393 -16.72 -8.62 -0.30
C ASN A 393 -15.70 -7.47 -0.25
N PHE A 394 -15.02 -7.29 0.90
CA PHE A 394 -13.97 -6.28 1.11
C PHE A 394 -12.58 -6.67 0.57
N GLY A 395 -12.40 -7.93 0.17
CA GLY A 395 -11.16 -8.51 -0.30
C GLY A 395 -10.55 -7.80 -1.50
N VAL A 396 -9.22 -7.86 -1.59
CA VAL A 396 -8.44 -7.62 -2.82
C VAL A 396 -8.38 -8.88 -3.67
N PHE A 397 -8.28 -10.03 -2.99
CA PHE A 397 -8.35 -11.36 -3.56
C PHE A 397 -9.71 -12.00 -3.27
N LYS A 398 -10.13 -12.93 -4.11
CA LYS A 398 -11.20 -13.87 -3.81
C LYS A 398 -10.69 -14.98 -2.87
N GLU A 399 -11.59 -15.81 -2.37
CA GLU A 399 -11.25 -16.94 -1.48
C GLU A 399 -10.31 -17.99 -2.09
N ASP A 400 -10.24 -18.07 -3.43
CA ASP A 400 -9.36 -18.99 -4.18
C ASP A 400 -7.96 -18.41 -4.48
N ASP A 401 -7.65 -17.27 -3.87
CA ASP A 401 -6.44 -16.47 -4.01
C ASP A 401 -6.29 -15.75 -5.36
N THR A 402 -7.33 -15.78 -6.20
CA THR A 402 -7.33 -14.98 -7.44
C THR A 402 -7.55 -13.51 -7.11
N THR A 403 -6.70 -12.63 -7.64
CA THR A 403 -6.92 -11.18 -7.53
C THR A 403 -8.22 -10.81 -8.22
N LYS A 404 -9.04 -9.95 -7.60
CA LYS A 404 -10.30 -9.51 -8.22
C LYS A 404 -10.00 -8.65 -9.45
N SER A 405 -10.87 -8.75 -10.46
CA SER A 405 -10.66 -8.09 -11.76
C SER A 405 -10.49 -6.58 -11.66
N ASN A 406 -11.19 -5.95 -10.71
CA ASN A 406 -11.11 -4.52 -10.44
C ASN A 406 -9.77 -4.08 -9.83
N PHE A 407 -8.95 -5.01 -9.32
CA PHE A 407 -7.57 -4.75 -8.90
C PHE A 407 -6.55 -5.18 -9.96
N GLN A 408 -6.78 -6.29 -10.67
CA GLN A 408 -5.90 -6.73 -11.77
C GLN A 408 -5.79 -5.68 -12.87
N GLN A 409 -6.89 -5.03 -13.21
CA GLN A 409 -6.96 -4.02 -14.26
C GLN A 409 -6.60 -2.62 -13.74
N LEU A 410 -6.38 -2.47 -12.43
CA LEU A 410 -6.18 -1.16 -11.83
C LEU A 410 -4.74 -0.72 -12.01
N THR A 411 -4.54 0.27 -12.87
CA THR A 411 -3.30 1.04 -12.93
C THR A 411 -3.52 2.37 -12.23
N ILE A 412 -2.84 2.56 -11.10
CA ILE A 412 -2.84 3.83 -10.38
C ILE A 412 -1.73 4.70 -10.95
N GLY A 413 -2.11 5.72 -11.70
CA GLY A 413 -1.22 6.80 -12.11
C GLY A 413 -0.88 7.73 -10.95
N TRP A 414 0.21 8.48 -11.10
CA TRP A 414 0.60 9.48 -10.12
C TRP A 414 -0.21 10.77 -10.35
N LYS A 415 -1.14 11.09 -9.45
CA LYS A 415 -1.64 12.47 -9.31
C LYS A 415 -0.72 13.19 -8.34
N ASP A 416 -0.11 14.27 -8.83
CA ASP A 416 0.65 15.13 -7.96
C ASP A 416 -0.30 16.04 -7.16
N PRO A 417 -0.02 16.28 -5.87
CA PRO A 417 -0.76 17.26 -5.11
C PRO A 417 -0.52 18.67 -5.68
N ARG A 418 -1.54 19.54 -5.64
CA ARG A 418 -1.41 20.98 -5.87
C ARG A 418 -2.10 21.75 -4.77
N THR A 419 -1.82 23.04 -4.75
CA THR A 419 -2.62 24.01 -4.01
C THR A 419 -3.30 24.95 -4.99
N ILE A 420 -4.48 25.45 -4.63
CA ILE A 420 -5.24 26.38 -5.47
C ILE A 420 -5.28 27.72 -4.75
N ARG A 421 -4.61 28.72 -5.31
CA ARG A 421 -4.50 30.05 -4.70
C ARG A 421 -5.28 31.07 -5.52
N ASN A 422 -6.13 31.85 -4.87
CA ASN A 422 -6.72 33.00 -5.53
C ASN A 422 -5.65 34.08 -5.74
N THR A 423 -5.45 34.53 -6.97
CA THR A 423 -4.36 35.44 -7.35
C THR A 423 -4.54 36.86 -6.81
N GLY A 424 -5.79 37.32 -6.61
CA GLY A 424 -6.08 38.66 -6.09
C GLY A 424 -5.88 38.76 -4.57
N THR A 425 -6.34 37.75 -3.84
CA THR A 425 -6.33 37.74 -2.37
C THR A 425 -5.15 37.00 -1.76
N ASN A 426 -4.41 36.23 -2.56
CA ASN A 426 -3.39 35.27 -2.11
C ASN A 426 -3.87 34.24 -1.07
N ARG A 427 -5.19 34.05 -0.96
CA ARG A 427 -5.79 33.02 -0.11
C ARG A 427 -5.81 31.68 -0.83
N MET A 428 -5.74 30.61 -0.05
CA MET A 428 -5.76 29.23 -0.51
C MET A 428 -7.17 28.69 -0.45
N LEU A 429 -7.61 28.00 -1.50
CA LEU A 429 -8.79 27.16 -1.47
C LEU A 429 -8.52 26.02 -0.47
N SER A 430 -9.42 25.83 0.48
CA SER A 430 -9.22 24.88 1.57
C SER A 430 -10.49 24.12 1.89
N GLU A 431 -10.32 22.91 2.41
CA GLU A 431 -11.42 22.07 2.85
C GLU A 431 -11.35 21.79 4.34
N LYS A 432 -12.48 21.93 5.04
CA LYS A 432 -12.64 21.51 6.43
C LYS A 432 -14.08 21.12 6.71
N ASN A 433 -14.29 19.96 7.32
CA ASN A 433 -15.60 19.44 7.74
C ASN A 433 -16.61 19.36 6.57
N GLY A 434 -16.16 18.88 5.42
CA GLY A 434 -16.93 18.78 4.18
C GLY A 434 -17.29 20.13 3.53
N GLY A 435 -16.77 21.23 4.06
CA GLY A 435 -16.97 22.59 3.55
C GLY A 435 -15.71 23.15 2.88
N VAL A 436 -15.90 23.86 1.76
CA VAL A 436 -14.82 24.57 1.07
C VAL A 436 -14.81 26.04 1.51
N TYR A 437 -13.63 26.57 1.81
CA TYR A 437 -13.43 27.94 2.28
C TYR A 437 -12.10 28.51 1.80
N MET A 438 -11.89 29.81 1.99
CA MET A 438 -10.63 30.48 1.67
C MET A 438 -9.81 30.71 2.93
N SER A 439 -8.64 30.09 3.04
CA SER A 439 -7.73 30.25 4.17
C SER A 439 -6.48 31.07 3.79
N THR A 440 -5.75 31.60 4.77
CA THR A 440 -4.42 32.16 4.51
C THR A 440 -3.40 31.04 4.35
N LYS A 441 -2.35 31.29 3.57
CA LYS A 441 -1.15 30.46 3.57
C LYS A 441 -0.68 30.18 5.01
N SER A 442 -0.35 28.93 5.32
CA SER A 442 0.04 28.50 6.67
C SER A 442 1.22 27.53 6.65
N ASN A 443 2.06 27.59 7.68
CA ASN A 443 3.12 26.61 7.91
C ASN A 443 2.67 25.45 8.81
N ASP A 444 1.46 25.53 9.39
CA ASP A 444 0.86 24.42 10.12
C ASP A 444 0.53 23.30 9.12
N TRP A 445 1.12 22.12 9.34
CA TRP A 445 1.00 20.98 8.42
C TRP A 445 -0.45 20.52 8.23
N LEU A 446 -1.30 20.64 9.25
CA LEU A 446 -2.71 20.28 9.14
C LEU A 446 -3.48 21.27 8.27
N VAL A 447 -3.13 22.56 8.38
CA VAL A 447 -3.71 23.58 7.50
C VAL A 447 -3.20 23.38 6.08
N LYS A 448 -1.93 23.00 5.88
CA LYS A 448 -1.40 22.63 4.55
C LYS A 448 -2.15 21.45 3.95
N GLU A 449 -2.45 20.41 4.72
CA GLU A 449 -3.27 19.29 4.23
C GLU A 449 -4.65 19.73 3.77
N GLN A 450 -5.28 20.68 4.46
CA GLN A 450 -6.57 21.26 4.05
C GLN A 450 -6.46 22.10 2.77
N GLN A 451 -5.25 22.57 2.42
CA GLN A 451 -4.96 23.37 1.23
C GLN A 451 -4.50 22.51 0.04
N VAL A 452 -4.33 21.20 0.23
CA VAL A 452 -3.85 20.27 -0.80
C VAL A 452 -5.04 19.65 -1.53
N TRP A 453 -4.97 19.72 -2.86
CA TRP A 453 -5.93 19.16 -3.78
C TRP A 453 -5.22 18.20 -4.73
N PHE A 454 -5.85 17.08 -5.04
CA PHE A 454 -5.40 16.17 -6.11
C PHE A 454 -6.09 16.59 -7.40
N PHE A 455 -5.62 16.16 -8.58
CA PHE A 455 -6.23 16.51 -9.87
C PHE A 455 -6.59 15.25 -10.68
N ASP A 456 -7.86 15.06 -11.08
CA ASP A 456 -8.32 13.83 -11.74
C ASP A 456 -8.65 14.12 -13.20
N SER A 457 -7.73 13.81 -14.10
CA SER A 457 -7.95 13.98 -15.53
C SER A 457 -9.09 13.10 -16.08
N ALA A 458 -9.51 12.05 -15.38
CA ALA A 458 -10.56 11.13 -15.83
C ALA A 458 -11.96 11.71 -15.60
N THR A 459 -12.19 12.37 -14.46
CA THR A 459 -13.53 12.84 -14.11
C THR A 459 -13.85 14.22 -14.67
N LYS A 460 -12.82 15.00 -15.02
CA LYS A 460 -12.97 16.27 -15.76
C LYS A 460 -13.96 17.26 -15.12
N GLN A 461 -14.12 17.31 -13.80
CA GLN A 461 -15.13 18.19 -13.17
C GLN A 461 -14.89 19.68 -13.40
N TRP A 462 -13.63 20.08 -13.48
CA TRP A 462 -13.22 21.46 -13.76
C TRP A 462 -12.28 21.50 -14.98
N THR A 463 -12.03 22.71 -15.48
CA THR A 463 -11.00 22.97 -16.48
C THR A 463 -10.26 24.25 -16.12
N TYR A 464 -8.92 24.17 -16.06
CA TYR A 464 -8.08 25.34 -15.84
C TYR A 464 -7.70 25.94 -17.17
N GLU A 465 -8.03 27.19 -17.34
CA GLU A 465 -7.51 27.97 -18.44
C GLU A 465 -6.31 28.78 -17.93
N SER A 466 -5.11 28.26 -18.13
CA SER A 466 -3.87 28.89 -17.64
C SER A 466 -3.63 30.30 -18.19
N SER A 467 -4.14 30.60 -19.40
CA SER A 467 -4.04 31.93 -20.00
C SER A 467 -4.87 33.00 -19.27
N THR A 468 -5.96 32.60 -18.59
CA THR A 468 -6.85 33.52 -17.87
C THR A 468 -6.84 33.30 -16.35
N GLY A 469 -6.25 32.19 -15.89
CA GLY A 469 -6.29 31.73 -14.50
C GLY A 469 -7.67 31.20 -14.07
N LYS A 470 -8.59 30.91 -14.99
CA LYS A 470 -9.97 30.56 -14.64
C LYS A 470 -10.13 29.07 -14.41
N LEU A 471 -10.85 28.72 -13.34
CA LEU A 471 -11.40 27.40 -13.09
C LEU A 471 -12.83 27.35 -13.62
N LYS A 472 -13.05 26.74 -14.79
CA LYS A 472 -14.36 26.63 -15.45
C LYS A 472 -15.04 25.31 -15.06
N HIS A 473 -16.34 25.38 -14.80
CA HIS A 473 -17.12 24.17 -14.55
C HIS A 473 -17.26 23.37 -15.85
N ALA A 474 -17.04 22.05 -15.79
CA ALA A 474 -16.98 21.27 -17.02
C ALA A 474 -18.34 20.96 -17.67
N THR A 475 -19.37 20.67 -16.86
CA THR A 475 -20.72 20.40 -17.37
C THR A 475 -21.56 21.67 -17.54
N HIS A 476 -21.53 22.58 -16.56
CA HIS A 476 -22.28 23.83 -16.59
C HIS A 476 -21.48 24.95 -17.28
N GLN A 477 -21.69 25.07 -18.59
CA GLN A 477 -21.02 26.07 -19.42
C GLN A 477 -21.30 27.51 -18.94
N GLY A 478 -20.29 28.36 -19.03
CA GLY A 478 -20.37 29.78 -18.63
C GLY A 478 -20.18 30.04 -17.12
N PHE A 479 -19.96 29.01 -16.31
CA PHE A 479 -19.70 29.16 -14.88
C PHE A 479 -18.24 28.92 -14.50
N CYS A 480 -17.74 29.76 -13.59
CA CYS A 480 -16.38 29.77 -13.08
C CYS A 480 -16.37 29.72 -11.56
N LEU A 481 -15.30 29.16 -10.97
CA LEU A 481 -15.04 29.27 -9.54
C LEU A 481 -14.70 30.73 -9.20
N ASP A 482 -15.36 31.24 -8.18
CA ASP A 482 -15.28 32.62 -7.71
C ASP A 482 -15.15 32.64 -6.18
N THR A 483 -14.54 33.69 -5.65
CA THR A 483 -14.52 33.98 -4.21
C THR A 483 -15.14 35.34 -3.94
N ASP A 484 -16.22 35.40 -3.18
CA ASP A 484 -16.95 36.64 -2.90
C ASP A 484 -16.28 37.44 -1.78
N PRO A 485 -15.59 38.56 -2.06
CA PRO A 485 -14.93 39.36 -1.04
C PRO A 485 -15.92 40.04 -0.09
N ALA A 486 -17.17 40.28 -0.52
CA ALA A 486 -18.21 40.87 0.31
C ALA A 486 -18.79 39.88 1.33
N GLN A 487 -18.62 38.57 1.10
CA GLN A 487 -19.08 37.50 1.99
C GLN A 487 -17.89 36.73 2.60
N ASN A 488 -16.90 37.46 3.12
CA ASN A 488 -15.72 36.86 3.76
C ASN A 488 -15.00 35.83 2.86
N HIS A 489 -14.85 36.15 1.58
CA HIS A 489 -14.22 35.29 0.59
C HIS A 489 -14.93 33.94 0.38
N LYS A 490 -16.24 33.88 0.59
CA LYS A 490 -17.04 32.67 0.33
C LYS A 490 -16.78 32.12 -1.07
N VAL A 491 -16.48 30.84 -1.16
CA VAL A 491 -16.27 30.13 -2.43
C VAL A 491 -17.62 29.88 -3.08
N GLN A 492 -17.75 30.21 -4.37
CA GLN A 492 -19.00 30.08 -5.09
C GLN A 492 -18.83 29.80 -6.59
N LEU A 493 -19.91 29.33 -7.21
CA LEU A 493 -20.03 29.23 -8.65
C LEU A 493 -20.66 30.53 -9.17
N TYR A 494 -19.99 31.21 -10.09
CA TYR A 494 -20.48 32.47 -10.65
C TYR A 494 -20.26 32.55 -12.16
N GLY A 495 -21.00 33.43 -12.84
CA GLY A 495 -20.83 33.64 -14.27
C GLY A 495 -19.39 34.04 -14.59
N CYS A 496 -18.78 33.39 -15.58
CA CYS A 496 -17.41 33.66 -16.00
C CYS A 496 -17.29 35.09 -16.55
N SER A 497 -16.50 35.94 -15.89
CA SER A 497 -16.26 37.33 -16.30
C SER A 497 -14.78 37.58 -16.63
N PRO A 498 -14.41 38.03 -17.86
CA PRO A 498 -13.02 38.10 -18.32
C PRO A 498 -12.04 38.79 -17.37
N ASN A 499 -12.47 39.86 -16.69
CA ASN A 499 -11.61 40.72 -15.88
C ASN A 499 -11.89 40.61 -14.37
N ASN A 500 -12.62 39.60 -13.92
CA ASN A 500 -12.91 39.42 -12.49
C ASN A 500 -11.73 38.78 -11.76
N ALA A 501 -11.03 39.56 -10.92
CA ALA A 501 -9.90 39.10 -10.11
C ALA A 501 -10.27 37.98 -9.12
N ASN A 502 -11.53 37.90 -8.69
CA ASN A 502 -12.04 36.86 -7.80
C ASN A 502 -12.12 35.49 -8.49
N GLN A 503 -12.06 35.46 -9.83
CA GLN A 503 -12.09 34.23 -10.64
C GLN A 503 -10.72 33.82 -11.18
N LYS A 504 -9.66 34.50 -10.74
CA LYS A 504 -8.29 34.22 -11.18
C LYS A 504 -7.56 33.42 -10.11
N TRP A 505 -7.15 32.22 -10.49
CA TRP A 505 -6.54 31.21 -9.65
C TRP A 505 -5.15 30.83 -10.18
N ALA A 506 -4.26 30.46 -9.27
CA ALA A 506 -2.98 29.84 -9.56
C ALA A 506 -3.01 28.41 -9.01
N ILE A 507 -2.43 27.49 -9.79
CA ILE A 507 -2.30 26.08 -9.41
C ILE A 507 -0.82 25.87 -9.09
N ASP A 508 -0.50 25.90 -7.80
CA ASP A 508 0.88 25.92 -7.33
C ASP A 508 1.29 24.53 -6.80
N ASP A 509 2.59 24.22 -6.90
CA ASP A 509 3.18 23.08 -6.21
C ASP A 509 3.09 23.30 -4.67
N PRO A 510 2.60 22.33 -3.87
CA PRO A 510 2.54 22.48 -2.42
C PRO A 510 3.90 22.76 -1.77
N ALA A 511 5.03 22.38 -2.39
CA ALA A 511 6.36 22.71 -1.89
C ALA A 511 6.69 24.21 -1.97
N ASN A 512 6.02 24.95 -2.85
CA ASN A 512 6.20 26.40 -3.02
C ASN A 512 5.27 27.23 -2.12
N VAL A 513 4.38 26.55 -1.37
CA VAL A 513 3.46 27.12 -0.39
C VAL A 513 3.90 26.71 1.00
#